data_AF-A0A7X7MFW4-F1
#
_entry.id   AF-A0A7X7MFW4-F1
#
_cell.length_a   1.000
_cell.length_b   1.000
_cell.length_c   1.000
_cell.angle_alpha   90.00
_cell.angle_beta   90.00
_cell.angle_gamma   90.00
#
_symmetry.space_group_name_H-M   'P 1'
#
loop_
_entity.id
_entity.type
_entity.pdbx_description
1 polymer ?
#
loop_
_entity_poly.entity_id
_entity_poly.type
_entity_poly.pdbx_seq_one_letter_code
_entity_poly.pdbx_strand_id
1 'polypeptide(L)'
;EQNVMIVAVKTENVVSLTDCVLAAGLEPEIVDVASLALYNCAAYNYPGLEGCTMVLDIGARSTNLVFIEEGRIFSRSIPVAGNTITQEIAKSFQVDFRTAERMKREHSFVALGGVYAGAGDETADRVSKVIRNVVTRLHAEVNRSVNFYRSQQSGSVPARVLLTGGSSIIPHMDTFFREKLKVDVDYLNPFVNVAVGGRASPEKVGEEFFALGEVVGLALRRAGPCPVEINLMPPNLVQKQIFRRRLPFFAASAAAMLLALSAWFYHSTAQGARFRSQQENIDGRLARMEDRRAELKRETEALGRIEDELQVYRTLVARRTELARRLVALRDSVPDGMWLTAVESLRDESGSVTRLRITGRGFKDRLKALEQAGGSQATAVEMFRDRLKAQPLFTDEVKILTEGDDPRFPDQVRQFTVEAGLEPSAGATPAEESSI
;
A
#
# COMPACT_ATOMS: atom_id res chain seq x y z
N GLU A 1 -3.73 0.51 51.32
CA GLU A 1 -5.06 0.25 50.72
C GLU A 1 -5.35 1.35 49.71
N GLN A 2 -5.97 1.03 48.57
CA GLN A 2 -6.40 2.04 47.59
C GLN A 2 -7.84 2.43 47.89
N ASN A 3 -8.08 3.73 48.15
CA ASN A 3 -9.43 4.27 48.31
C ASN A 3 -9.96 4.72 46.94
N VAL A 4 -11.12 4.21 46.54
CA VAL A 4 -11.74 4.53 45.25
C VAL A 4 -13.08 5.24 45.50
N MET A 5 -13.30 6.35 44.80
CA MET A 5 -14.60 7.03 44.80
C MET A 5 -15.42 6.54 43.62
N ILE A 6 -16.63 6.03 43.90
CA ILE A 6 -17.56 5.55 42.89
C ILE A 6 -18.68 6.57 42.74
N VAL A 7 -18.92 6.99 41.50
CA VAL A 7 -20.05 7.84 41.14
C VAL A 7 -20.93 7.10 40.14
N ALA A 8 -22.22 7.01 40.43
CA ALA A 8 -23.21 6.40 39.56
C ALA A 8 -24.41 7.32 39.42
N VAL A 9 -24.93 7.44 38.20
CA VAL A 9 -26.11 8.23 37.86
C VAL A 9 -26.92 7.48 36.81
N LYS A 10 -28.25 7.66 36.82
CA LYS A 10 -29.10 7.13 35.76
C LYS A 10 -28.74 7.79 34.43
N THR A 11 -28.50 6.98 33.40
CA THR A 11 -28.15 7.45 32.05
C THR A 11 -29.13 8.50 31.53
N GLU A 12 -30.44 8.32 31.78
CA GLU A 12 -31.50 9.25 31.39
C GLU A 12 -31.29 10.69 31.92
N ASN A 13 -30.79 10.83 33.16
CA ASN A 13 -30.54 12.15 33.75
C ASN A 13 -29.38 12.86 33.04
N VAL A 14 -28.32 12.11 32.73
CA VAL A 14 -27.17 12.64 31.99
C VAL A 14 -27.60 13.03 30.58
N VAL A 15 -28.31 12.14 29.90
CA VAL A 15 -28.80 12.38 28.53
C VAL A 15 -29.66 13.63 28.47
N SER A 16 -30.63 13.78 29.38
CA SER A 16 -31.48 14.97 29.46
C SER A 16 -30.67 16.27 29.64
N LEU A 17 -29.65 16.27 30.50
CA LEU A 17 -28.78 17.44 30.66
C LEU A 17 -27.95 17.70 29.40
N THR A 18 -27.37 16.67 28.80
CA THR A 18 -26.57 16.83 27.57
C THR A 18 -27.41 17.27 26.37
N ASP A 19 -28.67 16.84 26.29
CA ASP A 19 -29.61 17.26 25.24
C ASP A 19 -29.97 18.75 25.36
N CYS A 20 -30.11 19.27 26.57
CA CYS A 20 -30.28 20.72 26.78
C CYS A 20 -29.05 21.52 26.30
N VAL A 21 -27.84 21.02 26.54
CA VAL A 21 -26.59 21.65 26.05
C VAL A 21 -26.55 21.63 24.52
N LEU A 22 -26.91 20.50 23.90
CA LEU A 22 -26.99 20.36 22.45
C LEU A 22 -28.07 21.26 21.83
N ALA A 23 -29.22 21.39 22.48
CA ALA A 23 -30.31 22.27 22.03
C ALA A 23 -29.92 23.76 22.06
N ALA A 24 -28.98 24.14 22.94
CA ALA A 24 -28.39 25.47 22.97
C ALA A 24 -27.32 25.69 21.87
N GLY A 25 -27.06 24.69 21.01
CA GLY A 25 -26.01 24.74 19.99
C GLY A 25 -24.60 24.53 20.53
N LEU A 26 -24.46 24.07 21.78
CA LEU A 26 -23.18 23.78 22.43
C LEU A 26 -22.88 22.27 22.41
N GLU A 27 -21.61 21.91 22.54
CA GLU A 27 -21.19 20.51 22.62
C GLU A 27 -20.76 20.14 24.05
N PRO A 28 -21.40 19.15 24.70
CA PRO A 28 -21.02 18.73 26.04
C PRO A 28 -19.72 17.93 26.04
N GLU A 29 -18.61 18.48 26.53
CA GLU A 29 -17.30 17.81 26.53
C GLU A 29 -17.05 16.95 27.78
N ILE A 30 -17.59 17.33 28.93
CA ILE A 30 -17.42 16.60 30.20
C ILE A 30 -18.73 16.70 30.96
N VAL A 31 -19.14 15.62 31.61
CA VAL A 31 -20.20 15.64 32.62
C VAL A 31 -19.58 15.27 33.96
N ASP A 32 -19.62 16.20 34.90
CA ASP A 32 -19.03 16.05 36.24
C ASP A 32 -20.11 16.09 37.33
N VAL A 33 -19.70 15.85 38.58
CA VAL A 33 -20.55 15.99 39.77
C VAL A 33 -20.24 17.31 40.46
N ALA A 34 -21.29 18.05 40.78
CA ALA A 34 -21.26 19.33 41.50
C ALA A 34 -20.25 19.37 42.67
N SER A 35 -20.31 18.41 43.60
CA SER A 35 -19.42 18.37 44.76
C SER A 35 -17.94 18.12 44.42
N LEU A 36 -17.65 17.43 43.32
CA LEU A 36 -16.28 17.18 42.85
C LEU A 36 -15.72 18.35 42.08
N ALA A 37 -16.56 19.03 41.29
CA ALA A 37 -16.22 20.31 40.72
C ALA A 37 -15.90 21.32 41.85
N LEU A 38 -16.72 21.38 42.89
CA LEU A 38 -16.49 22.24 44.05
C LEU A 38 -15.18 21.91 44.78
N TYR A 39 -14.88 20.63 44.97
CA TYR A 39 -13.60 20.18 45.50
C TYR A 39 -12.43 20.67 44.64
N ASN A 40 -12.49 20.48 43.32
CA ASN A 40 -11.45 20.93 42.41
C ASN A 40 -11.25 22.45 42.47
N CYS A 41 -12.34 23.22 42.61
CA CYS A 41 -12.28 24.66 42.82
C CYS A 41 -11.55 25.03 44.11
N ALA A 42 -11.90 24.39 45.23
CA ALA A 42 -11.27 24.65 46.52
C ALA A 42 -9.78 24.24 46.53
N ALA A 43 -9.46 23.05 46.01
CA ALA A 43 -8.09 22.56 45.94
C ALA A 43 -7.19 23.44 45.07
N TYR A 44 -7.71 24.00 43.98
CA TYR A 44 -6.96 24.90 43.10
C TYR A 44 -6.73 26.28 43.73
N ASN A 45 -7.73 26.84 44.41
CA ASN A 45 -7.64 28.19 44.98
C ASN A 45 -6.94 28.25 46.34
N TYR A 46 -6.93 27.14 47.08
CA TYR A 46 -6.34 27.06 48.43
C TYR A 46 -5.40 25.85 48.53
N PRO A 47 -4.26 25.86 47.81
CA PRO A 47 -3.29 24.78 47.90
C PRO A 47 -2.65 24.77 49.30
N GLY A 48 -2.48 23.57 49.87
CA GLY A 48 -1.74 23.40 51.13
C GLY A 48 -2.52 23.76 52.40
N LEU A 49 -3.86 23.73 52.38
CA LEU A 49 -4.63 23.83 53.62
C LEU A 49 -4.30 22.65 54.55
N GLU A 50 -3.82 22.97 55.75
CA GLU A 50 -3.57 21.99 56.81
C GLU A 50 -4.85 21.58 57.54
N GLY A 51 -4.89 20.32 57.98
CA GLY A 51 -6.04 19.74 58.67
C GLY A 51 -7.24 19.49 57.76
N CYS A 52 -8.40 19.25 58.40
CA CYS A 52 -9.65 19.03 57.68
C CYS A 52 -10.34 20.37 57.36
N THR A 53 -10.58 20.64 56.08
CA THR A 53 -11.41 21.76 55.62
C THR A 53 -12.76 21.24 55.14
N MET A 54 -13.86 21.82 55.63
CA MET A 54 -15.20 21.49 55.16
C MET A 54 -15.74 22.61 54.27
N VAL A 55 -15.97 22.35 52.99
CA VAL A 55 -16.73 23.25 52.13
C VAL A 55 -18.22 22.97 52.33
N LEU A 56 -18.98 23.99 52.67
CA LEU A 56 -20.43 23.92 52.90
C LEU A 56 -21.15 24.76 51.84
N ASP A 57 -21.65 24.07 50.82
CA ASP A 57 -22.40 24.65 49.70
C ASP A 57 -23.90 24.61 49.96
N ILE A 58 -24.49 25.76 50.29
CA ILE A 58 -25.92 25.89 50.58
C ILE A 58 -26.64 26.36 49.30
N GLY A 59 -26.99 25.39 48.47
CA GLY A 59 -27.73 25.60 47.22
C GLY A 59 -29.23 25.86 47.43
N ALA A 60 -29.99 25.74 46.34
CA ALA A 60 -31.45 25.88 46.37
C ALA A 60 -32.14 24.58 46.83
N ARG A 61 -31.74 23.42 46.29
CA ARG A 61 -32.43 22.14 46.54
C ARG A 61 -31.74 21.28 47.59
N SER A 62 -30.43 21.35 47.68
CA SER A 62 -29.60 20.56 48.58
C SER A 62 -28.46 21.41 49.13
N THR A 63 -27.96 21.01 50.29
CA THR A 63 -26.70 21.51 50.84
C THR A 63 -25.65 20.42 50.69
N ASN A 64 -24.54 20.72 50.01
CA ASN A 64 -23.45 19.78 49.81
C ASN A 64 -22.31 20.07 50.80
N LEU A 65 -21.78 19.02 51.41
CA LEU A 65 -20.64 19.07 52.32
C LEU A 65 -19.50 18.32 51.68
N VAL A 66 -18.37 18.99 51.51
CA VAL A 66 -17.14 18.40 50.97
C VAL A 66 -16.05 18.56 52.01
N PHE A 67 -15.63 17.44 52.59
CA PHE A 67 -14.51 17.37 53.52
C PHE A 67 -13.23 17.11 52.73
N ILE A 68 -12.22 17.93 52.98
CA ILE A 68 -10.92 17.93 52.30
C ILE A 68 -9.84 17.76 53.37
N GLU A 69 -9.12 16.65 53.35
CA GLU A 69 -8.08 16.35 54.35
C GLU A 69 -6.99 15.45 53.75
N GLU A 70 -5.76 15.95 53.63
CA GLU A 70 -4.58 15.16 53.21
C GLU A 70 -4.80 14.37 51.90
N GLY A 71 -5.42 14.99 50.90
CA GLY A 71 -5.75 14.34 49.62
C GLY A 71 -6.93 13.38 49.67
N ARG A 72 -7.58 13.21 50.83
CA ARG A 72 -8.87 12.51 50.97
C ARG A 72 -10.01 13.49 50.74
N ILE A 73 -11.05 13.00 50.07
CA ILE A 73 -12.30 13.69 49.85
C ILE A 73 -13.44 12.85 50.40
N PHE A 74 -14.35 13.47 51.14
CA PHE A 74 -15.64 12.88 51.48
C PHE A 74 -16.75 13.87 51.18
N SER A 75 -17.76 13.43 50.44
CA SER A 75 -18.89 14.27 50.04
C SER A 75 -20.19 13.70 50.59
N ARG A 76 -21.03 14.57 51.15
CA ARG A 76 -22.40 14.23 51.58
C ARG A 76 -23.37 15.33 51.16
N SER A 77 -24.57 14.96 50.75
CA SER A 77 -25.63 15.91 50.40
C SER A 77 -26.77 15.82 51.40
N ILE A 78 -27.25 16.97 51.87
CA ILE A 78 -28.37 17.12 52.82
C ILE A 78 -29.56 17.73 52.07
N PRO A 79 -30.78 17.17 52.17
CA PRO A 79 -31.97 17.70 51.51
C PRO A 79 -32.61 18.87 52.29
N VAL A 80 -31.78 19.76 52.86
CA VAL A 80 -32.20 20.98 53.56
C VAL A 80 -31.39 22.13 52.98
N ALA A 81 -32.06 23.08 52.35
CA ALA A 81 -31.41 24.10 51.53
C ALA A 81 -32.31 25.35 51.36
N GLY A 82 -31.95 26.25 50.45
CA GLY A 82 -32.65 27.51 50.21
C GLY A 82 -34.15 27.38 49.92
N ASN A 83 -34.58 26.36 49.16
CA ASN A 83 -35.99 26.13 48.85
C ASN A 83 -36.79 25.74 50.09
N THR A 84 -36.18 25.06 51.07
CA THR A 84 -36.81 24.78 52.35
C THR A 84 -37.12 26.09 53.09
N ILE A 85 -36.19 27.05 53.07
CA ILE A 85 -36.42 28.38 53.64
C ILE A 85 -37.61 29.05 52.95
N THR A 86 -37.58 29.10 51.62
CA THR A 86 -38.63 29.73 50.81
C THR A 86 -40.01 29.09 51.04
N GLN A 87 -40.08 27.76 51.13
CA GLN A 87 -41.31 27.03 51.42
C GLN A 87 -41.85 27.34 52.83
N GLU A 88 -40.99 27.43 53.84
CA GLU A 88 -41.44 27.75 55.19
C GLU A 88 -41.86 29.23 55.32
N ILE A 89 -41.24 30.14 54.56
CA ILE A 89 -41.72 31.54 54.44
C ILE A 89 -43.09 31.55 53.76
N ALA A 90 -43.27 30.84 52.64
CA ALA A 90 -44.53 30.74 51.94
C ALA A 90 -45.67 30.23 52.85
N LYS A 91 -45.41 29.18 53.64
CA LYS A 91 -46.37 28.66 54.62
C LYS A 91 -46.66 29.64 55.74
N SER A 92 -45.63 30.28 56.29
CA SER A 92 -45.78 31.26 57.37
C SER A 92 -46.64 32.43 56.90
N PHE A 93 -46.31 33.04 55.77
CA PHE A 93 -47.00 34.23 55.26
C PHE A 93 -48.23 33.92 54.40
N GLN A 94 -48.53 32.65 54.15
CA GLN A 94 -49.64 32.19 53.27
C GLN A 94 -49.58 32.81 51.87
N VAL A 95 -48.37 32.89 51.31
CA VAL A 95 -48.10 33.44 49.98
C VAL A 95 -47.57 32.35 49.04
N ASP A 96 -47.58 32.62 47.74
CA ASP A 96 -46.96 31.73 46.76
C ASP A 96 -45.42 31.68 46.91
N PHE A 97 -44.81 30.65 46.33
CA PHE A 97 -43.36 30.41 46.42
C PHE A 97 -42.53 31.58 45.85
N ARG A 98 -42.98 32.22 44.76
CA ARG A 98 -42.25 33.31 44.11
C ARG A 98 -42.24 34.55 44.98
N THR A 99 -43.39 34.86 45.59
CA THR A 99 -43.53 35.95 46.57
C THR A 99 -42.67 35.68 47.80
N ALA A 100 -42.68 34.45 48.33
CA ALA A 100 -41.82 34.06 49.44
C ALA A 100 -40.32 34.16 49.11
N GLU A 101 -39.91 33.84 47.88
CA GLU A 101 -38.51 33.96 47.44
C GLU A 101 -38.07 35.42 47.40
N ARG A 102 -38.95 36.31 46.96
CA ARG A 102 -38.71 37.76 47.00
C ARG A 102 -38.56 38.24 48.44
N MET A 103 -39.47 37.84 49.33
CA MET A 103 -39.38 38.17 50.76
C MET A 103 -38.08 37.66 51.40
N LYS A 104 -37.65 36.43 51.05
CA LYS A 104 -36.36 35.87 51.48
C LYS A 104 -35.22 36.76 51.00
N ARG A 105 -35.19 37.18 49.73
CA ARG A 105 -34.10 38.01 49.22
C ARG A 105 -34.05 39.40 49.84
N GLU A 106 -35.21 40.00 50.11
CA GLU A 106 -35.31 41.38 50.60
C GLU A 106 -35.14 41.52 52.12
N HIS A 107 -35.63 40.54 52.90
CA HIS A 107 -35.75 40.67 54.36
C HIS A 107 -35.03 39.55 55.13
N SER A 108 -34.10 38.81 54.49
CA SER A 108 -33.40 37.71 55.15
C SER A 108 -32.25 38.16 56.03
N PHE A 109 -32.16 37.53 57.18
CA PHE A 109 -30.96 37.41 58.01
C PHE A 109 -31.14 36.21 58.93
N VAL A 110 -30.04 35.66 59.45
CA VAL A 110 -30.10 34.64 60.51
C VAL A 110 -30.08 35.34 61.86
N ALA A 111 -31.18 35.29 62.61
CA ALA A 111 -31.18 35.79 63.98
C ALA A 111 -30.13 35.03 64.83
N LEU A 112 -29.27 35.76 65.55
CA LEU A 112 -28.21 35.18 66.40
C LEU A 112 -28.66 34.95 67.86
N GLY A 113 -29.70 35.66 68.30
CA GLY A 113 -30.35 35.45 69.59
C GLY A 113 -29.80 36.41 70.63
N GLY A 114 -30.70 37.14 71.30
CA GLY A 114 -30.39 38.28 72.14
C GLY A 114 -31.43 39.38 71.95
N VAL A 115 -31.39 40.43 72.77
CA VAL A 115 -32.29 41.61 72.73
C VAL A 115 -32.01 42.51 71.52
N TYR A 116 -30.96 42.22 70.75
CA TYR A 116 -30.58 43.02 69.60
C TYR A 116 -31.46 42.76 68.39
N ALA A 117 -32.25 43.81 68.12
CA ALA A 117 -32.73 44.24 66.82
C ALA A 117 -33.62 43.23 66.09
N GLY A 118 -34.89 43.20 66.50
CA GLY A 118 -35.89 43.20 65.45
C GLY A 118 -35.63 44.38 64.53
N ALA A 119 -35.71 44.23 63.22
CA ALA A 119 -35.29 45.25 62.25
C ALA A 119 -36.16 46.54 62.29
N GLY A 120 -37.00 46.70 63.32
CA GLY A 120 -38.14 47.61 63.35
C GLY A 120 -39.28 47.15 62.43
N ASP A 121 -39.06 46.09 61.64
CA ASP A 121 -39.99 45.52 60.68
C ASP A 121 -40.43 44.11 61.12
N GLU A 122 -41.72 43.99 61.40
CA GLU A 122 -42.36 42.73 61.77
C GLU A 122 -42.19 41.65 60.70
N THR A 123 -42.13 42.05 59.43
CA THR A 123 -41.95 41.13 58.30
C THR A 123 -40.56 40.52 58.33
N ALA A 124 -39.51 41.34 58.41
CA ALA A 124 -38.14 40.88 58.52
C ALA A 124 -37.90 39.99 59.75
N ASP A 125 -38.46 40.34 60.90
CA ASP A 125 -38.35 39.54 62.13
C ASP A 125 -38.96 38.15 61.97
N ARG A 126 -40.13 38.09 61.35
CA ARG A 126 -40.83 36.84 61.11
C ARG A 126 -40.11 35.98 60.05
N VAL A 127 -39.60 36.59 58.98
CA VAL A 127 -38.75 35.92 57.97
C VAL A 127 -37.48 35.36 58.64
N SER A 128 -36.81 36.15 59.46
CA SER A 128 -35.59 35.76 60.18
C SER A 128 -35.80 34.61 61.16
N LYS A 129 -36.92 34.58 61.89
CA LYS A 129 -37.30 33.43 62.74
C LYS A 129 -37.48 32.15 61.92
N VAL A 130 -38.14 32.23 60.76
CA VAL A 130 -38.31 31.08 59.85
C VAL A 130 -36.95 30.60 59.34
N ILE A 131 -36.10 31.51 58.87
CA ILE A 131 -34.73 31.21 58.42
C ILE A 131 -33.96 30.51 59.53
N ARG A 132 -33.91 31.08 60.73
CA ARG A 132 -33.18 30.50 61.86
C ARG A 132 -33.63 29.09 62.19
N ASN A 133 -34.93 28.82 62.16
CA ASN A 133 -35.46 27.47 62.39
C ASN A 133 -34.94 26.48 61.33
N VAL A 134 -34.93 26.88 60.05
CA VAL A 134 -34.41 26.03 58.96
C VAL A 134 -32.91 25.83 59.10
N VAL A 135 -32.14 26.90 59.35
CA VAL A 135 -30.68 26.86 59.49
C VAL A 135 -30.27 26.05 60.73
N THR A 136 -31.05 26.10 61.82
CA THR A 136 -30.83 25.25 63.01
C THR A 136 -31.01 23.76 62.69
N ARG A 137 -32.01 23.40 61.88
CA ARG A 137 -32.16 22.03 61.37
C ARG A 137 -31.00 21.65 60.46
N LEU A 138 -30.57 22.54 59.57
CA LEU A 138 -29.41 22.31 58.70
C LEU A 138 -28.14 22.05 59.53
N HIS A 139 -27.88 22.87 60.55
CA HIS A 139 -26.75 22.68 61.46
C HIS A 139 -26.77 21.32 62.16
N ALA A 140 -27.94 20.81 62.58
CA ALA A 140 -28.03 19.48 63.16
C ALA A 140 -27.61 18.38 62.16
N GLU A 141 -27.99 18.51 60.89
CA GLU A 141 -27.58 17.59 59.81
C GLU A 141 -26.09 17.74 59.45
N VAL A 142 -25.56 18.96 59.48
CA VAL A 142 -24.12 19.24 59.31
C VAL A 142 -23.32 18.55 60.42
N ASN A 143 -23.70 18.70 61.70
CA ASN A 143 -23.05 18.00 62.81
C ASN A 143 -23.14 16.48 62.70
N ARG A 144 -24.27 15.95 62.24
CA ARG A 144 -24.41 14.52 61.97
C ARG A 144 -23.44 14.06 60.87
N SER A 145 -23.19 14.90 59.88
CA SER A 145 -22.24 14.65 58.79
C SER A 145 -20.79 14.71 59.26
N VAL A 146 -20.43 15.70 60.07
CA VAL A 146 -19.11 15.80 60.71
C VAL A 146 -18.83 14.58 61.59
N ASN A 147 -19.79 14.19 62.43
CA ASN A 147 -19.64 13.02 63.29
C ASN A 147 -19.49 11.72 62.49
N PHE A 148 -20.24 11.58 61.39
CA PHE A 148 -20.10 10.44 60.48
C PHE A 148 -18.73 10.37 59.83
N TYR A 149 -18.22 11.51 59.34
CA TYR A 149 -16.88 11.59 58.74
C TYR A 149 -15.80 11.16 59.75
N ARG A 150 -15.90 11.66 60.98
CA ARG A 150 -14.96 11.31 62.06
C ARG A 150 -15.03 9.84 62.46
N SER A 151 -16.22 9.29 62.65
CA SER A 151 -16.37 7.94 63.22
C SER A 151 -16.27 6.81 62.19
N GLN A 152 -16.65 7.06 60.93
CA GLN A 152 -16.73 6.01 59.90
C GLN A 152 -15.72 6.17 58.77
N GLN A 153 -15.16 7.36 58.57
CA GLN A 153 -14.22 7.64 57.46
C GLN A 153 -12.81 7.98 57.96
N SER A 154 -12.55 7.81 59.27
CA SER A 154 -11.28 8.11 59.92
C SER A 154 -10.78 9.53 59.63
N GLY A 155 -11.72 10.47 59.48
CA GLY A 155 -11.45 11.88 59.25
C GLY A 155 -11.33 12.67 60.56
N SER A 156 -10.76 13.87 60.49
CA SER A 156 -10.68 14.78 61.62
C SER A 156 -11.92 15.68 61.71
N VAL A 157 -12.09 16.35 62.85
CA VAL A 157 -13.05 17.46 62.96
C VAL A 157 -12.56 18.59 62.06
N PRO A 158 -13.44 19.25 61.28
CA PRO A 158 -13.04 20.39 60.45
C PRO A 158 -12.36 21.46 61.30
N ALA A 159 -11.17 21.89 60.89
CA ALA A 159 -10.48 23.04 61.48
C ALA A 159 -11.11 24.36 60.99
N ARG A 160 -11.69 24.34 59.79
CA ARG A 160 -12.38 25.49 59.17
C ARG A 160 -13.53 25.06 58.28
N VAL A 161 -14.42 26.01 58.02
CA VAL A 161 -15.53 25.88 57.06
C VAL A 161 -15.42 26.96 55.99
N LEU A 162 -15.57 26.55 54.73
CA LEU A 162 -15.69 27.46 53.60
C LEU A 162 -17.15 27.47 53.12
N LEU A 163 -17.88 28.56 53.38
CA LEU A 163 -19.26 28.75 52.93
C LEU A 163 -19.32 29.12 51.46
N THR A 164 -20.27 28.52 50.75
CA THR A 164 -20.55 28.82 49.34
C THR A 164 -22.02 28.49 49.03
N GLY A 165 -22.47 28.82 47.83
CA GLY A 165 -23.83 28.58 47.37
C GLY A 165 -24.74 29.78 47.60
N GLY A 166 -25.79 29.90 46.79
CA GLY A 166 -26.63 31.10 46.76
C GLY A 166 -27.38 31.43 48.06
N SER A 167 -27.59 30.45 48.96
CA SER A 167 -28.23 30.72 50.26
C SER A 167 -27.23 31.01 51.38
N SER A 168 -25.92 30.89 51.12
CA SER A 168 -24.88 31.24 52.09
C SER A 168 -24.69 32.74 52.29
N ILE A 169 -25.18 33.55 51.34
CA ILE A 169 -25.14 35.02 51.38
C ILE A 169 -26.14 35.63 52.37
N ILE A 170 -27.06 34.82 52.93
CA ILE A 170 -28.00 35.32 53.93
C ILE A 170 -27.18 35.93 55.08
N PRO A 171 -27.43 37.20 55.45
CA PRO A 171 -26.67 37.87 56.51
C PRO A 171 -26.61 37.05 57.80
N HIS A 172 -25.43 37.05 58.44
CA HIS A 172 -25.13 36.33 59.68
C HIS A 172 -25.12 34.79 59.58
N MET A 173 -25.15 34.21 58.37
CA MET A 173 -24.99 32.77 58.18
C MET A 173 -23.62 32.27 58.67
N ASP A 174 -22.57 32.99 58.32
CA ASP A 174 -21.19 32.80 58.78
C ASP A 174 -21.08 32.83 60.31
N THR A 175 -21.67 33.86 60.94
CA THR A 175 -21.62 34.07 62.38
C THR A 175 -22.37 32.95 63.11
N PHE A 176 -23.54 32.57 62.59
CA PHE A 176 -24.33 31.46 63.12
C PHE A 176 -23.53 30.14 63.11
N PHE A 177 -22.90 29.80 61.98
CA PHE A 177 -22.11 28.57 61.90
C PHE A 177 -20.84 28.65 62.73
N ARG A 178 -20.18 29.80 62.82
CA ARG A 178 -18.99 30.03 63.65
C ARG A 178 -19.31 29.77 65.13
N GLU A 179 -20.41 30.33 65.64
CA GLU A 179 -20.85 30.10 67.03
C GLU A 179 -21.26 28.65 67.30
N LYS A 180 -21.98 28.02 66.36
CA LYS A 180 -22.55 26.70 66.56
C LYS A 180 -21.55 25.56 66.37
N LEU A 181 -20.65 25.69 65.40
CA LEU A 181 -19.62 24.69 65.12
C LEU A 181 -18.32 24.95 65.91
N LYS A 182 -18.11 26.17 66.43
CA LYS A 182 -16.89 26.58 67.15
C LYS A 182 -15.61 26.39 66.32
N VAL A 183 -15.69 26.72 65.04
CA VAL A 183 -14.59 26.66 64.07
C VAL A 183 -14.60 27.93 63.24
N ASP A 184 -13.48 28.25 62.60
CA ASP A 184 -13.42 29.39 61.69
C ASP A 184 -14.30 29.15 60.46
N VAL A 185 -15.04 30.18 60.07
CA VAL A 185 -15.98 30.15 58.95
C VAL A 185 -15.69 31.32 58.04
N ASP A 186 -15.19 31.02 56.85
CA ASP A 186 -14.92 31.99 55.79
C ASP A 186 -15.73 31.65 54.54
N TYR A 187 -15.78 32.55 53.57
CA TYR A 187 -16.42 32.28 52.28
C TYR A 187 -15.42 31.70 51.28
N LEU A 188 -15.84 30.70 50.51
CA LEU A 188 -15.06 30.16 49.40
C LEU A 188 -14.97 31.21 48.30
N ASN A 189 -13.78 31.75 48.05
CA ASN A 189 -13.52 32.59 46.88
C ASN A 189 -12.99 31.70 45.74
N PRO A 190 -13.74 31.50 44.65
CA PRO A 190 -13.29 30.67 43.53
C PRO A 190 -12.31 31.38 42.59
N PHE A 191 -12.00 32.66 42.84
CA PHE A 191 -11.15 33.51 42.00
C PHE A 191 -9.82 33.91 42.66
N VAL A 192 -9.35 33.19 43.68
CA VAL A 192 -8.04 33.46 44.31
C VAL A 192 -6.91 33.24 43.30
N ASN A 193 -6.93 32.11 42.60
CA ASN A 193 -5.94 31.74 41.58
C ASN A 193 -6.52 31.77 40.16
N VAL A 194 -7.77 32.21 39.99
CA VAL A 194 -8.45 32.31 38.69
C VAL A 194 -8.66 33.77 38.34
N ALA A 195 -7.96 34.25 37.31
CA ALA A 195 -8.08 35.63 36.86
C ALA A 195 -9.43 35.89 36.16
N VAL A 196 -10.07 37.00 36.51
CA VAL A 196 -11.29 37.47 35.84
C VAL A 196 -10.90 38.15 34.52
N GLY A 197 -11.35 37.58 33.39
CA GLY A 197 -11.06 38.12 32.07
C GLY A 197 -11.82 39.42 31.77
N GLY A 198 -11.24 40.31 30.94
CA GLY A 198 -11.78 41.66 30.69
C GLY A 198 -13.15 41.78 30.02
N ARG A 199 -13.79 40.65 29.64
CA ARG A 199 -15.19 40.64 29.18
C ARG A 199 -16.19 40.53 30.33
N ALA A 200 -15.74 40.12 31.51
CA ALA A 200 -16.56 40.06 32.71
C ALA A 200 -16.34 41.32 33.56
N SER A 201 -17.41 41.85 34.16
CA SER A 201 -17.30 42.93 35.15
C SER A 201 -16.82 42.31 36.47
N PRO A 202 -15.67 42.75 37.02
CA PRO A 202 -15.16 42.27 38.30
C PRO A 202 -16.16 42.51 39.43
N GLU A 203 -16.93 43.60 39.38
CA GLU A 203 -17.95 43.94 40.38
C GLU A 203 -19.05 42.89 40.43
N LYS A 204 -19.64 42.53 39.27
CA LYS A 204 -20.67 41.50 39.20
C LYS A 204 -20.15 40.12 39.61
N VAL A 205 -18.92 39.81 39.24
CA VAL A 205 -18.27 38.56 39.68
C VAL A 205 -18.10 38.55 41.20
N GLY A 206 -17.73 39.68 41.80
CA GLY A 206 -17.65 39.85 43.25
C GLY A 206 -19.01 39.82 43.96
N GLU A 207 -20.11 40.19 43.30
CA GLU A 207 -21.46 40.06 43.84
C GLU A 207 -22.00 38.63 43.78
N GLU A 208 -21.52 37.81 42.84
CA GLU A 208 -22.06 36.46 42.61
C GLU A 208 -21.06 35.33 42.92
N PHE A 209 -19.87 35.64 43.44
CA PHE A 209 -18.78 34.65 43.57
C PHE A 209 -19.18 33.39 44.34
N PHE A 210 -20.04 33.52 45.34
CA PHE A 210 -20.54 32.40 46.16
C PHE A 210 -21.25 31.33 45.32
N ALA A 211 -21.86 31.69 44.20
CA ALA A 211 -22.59 30.75 43.34
C ALA A 211 -21.71 30.12 42.24
N LEU A 212 -20.46 30.58 42.11
CA LEU A 212 -19.60 30.24 40.97
C LEU A 212 -18.58 29.12 41.27
N GLY A 213 -18.49 28.64 42.51
CA GLY A 213 -17.53 27.59 42.90
C GLY A 213 -17.60 26.32 42.06
N GLU A 214 -18.81 25.77 41.86
CA GLU A 214 -19.01 24.57 41.02
C GLU A 214 -18.67 24.83 39.55
N VAL A 215 -19.05 26.01 39.03
CA VAL A 215 -18.82 26.39 37.63
C VAL A 215 -17.34 26.58 37.35
N VAL A 216 -16.63 27.27 38.24
CA VAL A 216 -15.16 27.44 38.14
C VAL A 216 -14.47 26.08 38.25
N GLY A 217 -14.90 25.24 39.19
CA GLY A 217 -14.43 23.86 39.33
C GLY A 217 -14.56 23.02 38.07
N LEU A 218 -15.71 23.12 37.39
CA LEU A 218 -15.97 22.45 36.12
C LEU A 218 -15.13 23.04 34.98
N ALA A 219 -14.95 24.37 34.94
CA ALA A 219 -14.12 25.02 33.93
C ALA A 219 -12.63 24.63 34.06
N LEU A 220 -12.13 24.47 35.29
CA LEU A 220 -10.75 24.03 35.56
C LEU A 220 -10.46 22.65 34.96
N ARG A 221 -11.46 21.78 34.81
CA ARG A 221 -11.32 20.44 34.19
C ARG A 221 -10.74 20.49 32.77
N ARG A 222 -10.90 21.61 32.07
CA ARG A 222 -10.34 21.82 30.72
C ARG A 222 -8.99 22.53 30.74
N ALA A 223 -8.70 23.31 31.79
CA ALA A 223 -7.52 24.17 31.85
C ALA A 223 -6.25 23.41 32.27
N GLY A 224 -6.38 22.33 33.05
CA GLY A 224 -5.24 21.57 33.52
C GLY A 224 -5.61 20.32 34.32
N PRO A 225 -4.61 19.59 34.86
CA PRO A 225 -4.85 18.42 35.69
C PRO A 225 -5.54 18.85 36.99
N CYS A 226 -6.68 18.22 37.29
CA CYS A 226 -7.38 18.40 38.55
C CYS A 226 -7.13 17.20 39.47
N PRO A 227 -7.17 17.37 40.81
CA PRO A 227 -6.94 16.25 41.71
C PRO A 227 -8.03 15.16 41.61
N VAL A 228 -9.26 15.50 41.20
CA VAL A 228 -10.31 14.52 40.91
C VAL A 228 -10.81 14.66 39.47
N GLU A 229 -10.76 13.54 38.75
CA GLU A 229 -11.15 13.40 37.35
C GLU A 229 -12.27 12.37 37.18
N ILE A 230 -13.51 12.84 37.00
CA ILE A 230 -14.66 12.00 36.65
C ILE A 230 -15.28 12.50 35.35
N ASN A 231 -15.76 11.57 34.53
CA ASN A 231 -16.55 11.88 33.35
C ASN A 231 -17.73 10.91 33.22
N LEU A 232 -18.94 11.44 33.39
CA LEU A 232 -20.19 10.72 33.29
C LEU A 232 -20.82 10.82 31.90
N MET A 233 -20.08 11.27 30.88
CA MET A 233 -20.60 11.43 29.52
C MET A 233 -21.26 10.13 29.02
N PRO A 234 -22.45 10.21 28.43
CA PRO A 234 -23.16 9.01 28.02
C PRO A 234 -22.47 8.40 26.78
N PRO A 235 -22.45 7.07 26.65
CA PRO A 235 -21.61 6.37 25.68
C PRO A 235 -21.95 6.71 24.22
N ASN A 236 -23.20 7.04 23.94
CA ASN A 236 -23.67 7.50 22.62
C ASN A 236 -23.00 8.82 22.19
N LEU A 237 -22.80 9.76 23.12
CA LEU A 237 -22.12 11.02 22.84
C LEU A 237 -20.61 10.85 22.76
N VAL A 238 -20.03 10.00 23.62
CA VAL A 238 -18.59 9.67 23.57
C VAL A 238 -18.23 9.12 22.17
N GLN A 239 -19.01 8.17 21.64
CA GLN A 239 -18.77 7.61 20.31
C GLN A 239 -18.86 8.66 19.20
N LYS A 240 -19.87 9.54 19.27
CA LYS A 240 -20.06 10.64 18.31
C LYS A 240 -18.90 11.63 18.33
N GLN A 241 -18.37 11.95 19.51
CA GLN A 241 -17.22 12.82 19.67
C GLN A 241 -15.92 12.20 19.18
N ILE A 242 -15.67 10.93 19.49
CA ILE A 242 -14.49 10.21 18.98
C ILE A 242 -14.51 10.21 17.45
N PHE A 243 -15.67 9.94 16.84
CA PHE A 243 -15.82 9.98 15.39
C PHE A 243 -15.55 11.38 14.82
N ARG A 244 -16.14 12.43 15.41
CA ARG A 244 -15.91 13.82 14.97
C ARG A 244 -14.45 14.26 15.13
N ARG A 245 -13.79 13.93 16.24
CA ARG A 245 -12.35 14.20 16.45
C ARG A 245 -11.48 13.49 15.42
N ARG A 246 -11.92 12.34 14.89
CA ARG A 246 -11.21 11.59 13.84
C ARG A 246 -11.54 12.04 12.41
N LEU A 247 -12.63 12.77 12.20
CA LEU A 247 -13.04 13.30 10.90
C LEU A 247 -11.92 14.07 10.15
N PRO A 248 -11.13 14.98 10.77
CA PRO A 248 -10.05 15.65 10.05
C PRO A 248 -8.95 14.69 9.57
N PHE A 249 -8.67 13.62 10.32
CA PHE A 249 -7.71 12.60 9.90
C PHE A 249 -8.23 11.80 8.71
N PHE A 250 -9.53 11.45 8.70
CA PHE A 250 -10.15 10.80 7.55
C PHE A 250 -10.16 11.71 6.31
N ALA A 251 -10.46 13.00 6.49
CA ALA A 251 -10.40 13.98 5.41
C ALA A 251 -8.98 14.13 4.85
N ALA A 252 -7.96 14.17 5.72
CA ALA A 252 -6.55 14.23 5.31
C ALA A 252 -6.12 12.97 4.54
N SER A 253 -6.50 11.77 5.01
CA SER A 253 -6.23 10.51 4.31
C SER A 253 -6.92 10.45 2.95
N ALA A 254 -8.17 10.90 2.85
CA ALA A 254 -8.89 10.98 1.58
C ALA A 254 -8.21 11.94 0.60
N ALA A 255 -7.78 13.12 1.08
CA ALA A 255 -7.03 14.08 0.27
C ALA A 255 -5.69 13.51 -0.22
N ALA A 256 -4.95 12.80 0.65
CA ALA A 256 -3.70 12.14 0.27
C ALA A 256 -3.92 11.04 -0.79
N MET A 257 -5.00 10.26 -0.65
CA MET A 257 -5.36 9.23 -1.63
C MET A 257 -5.73 9.85 -2.99
N LEU A 258 -6.48 10.95 -3.00
CA LEU A 258 -6.80 11.69 -4.22
C LEU A 258 -5.52 12.25 -4.87
N LEU A 259 -4.60 12.83 -4.09
CA LEU A 259 -3.32 13.32 -4.61
C LEU A 259 -2.48 12.18 -5.22
N ALA A 260 -2.43 11.01 -4.58
CA ALA A 260 -1.73 9.85 -5.10
C ALA A 260 -2.36 9.34 -6.41
N LEU A 261 -3.69 9.26 -6.47
CA LEU A 261 -4.41 8.88 -7.69
C LEU A 261 -4.20 9.90 -8.81
N SER A 262 -4.23 11.20 -8.50
CA SER A 262 -3.95 12.26 -9.47
C SER A 262 -2.51 12.21 -9.99
N ALA A 263 -1.53 11.98 -9.11
CA ALA A 263 -0.13 11.83 -9.50
C ALA A 263 0.09 10.58 -10.36
N TRP A 264 -0.55 9.46 -10.00
CA TRP A 264 -0.51 8.24 -10.81
C TRP A 264 -1.15 8.43 -12.18
N PHE A 265 -2.30 9.09 -12.25
CA PHE A 265 -2.98 9.42 -13.51
C PHE A 265 -2.14 10.37 -14.39
N TYR A 266 -1.53 11.39 -13.80
CA TYR A 266 -0.62 12.27 -14.51
C TYR A 266 0.60 11.51 -15.05
N HIS A 267 1.20 10.64 -14.25
CA HIS A 267 2.34 9.85 -14.66
C HIS A 267 1.99 8.83 -15.75
N SER A 268 0.86 8.15 -15.66
CA SER A 268 0.43 7.17 -16.66
C SER A 268 0.12 7.82 -18.02
N THR A 269 -0.54 8.98 -18.02
CA THR A 269 -0.79 9.76 -19.24
C THR A 269 0.49 10.31 -19.86
N ALA A 270 1.41 10.83 -19.05
CA ALA A 270 2.72 11.31 -19.52
C ALA A 270 3.60 10.17 -20.08
N GLN A 271 3.58 8.99 -19.46
CA GLN A 271 4.28 7.81 -19.99
C GLN A 271 3.67 7.34 -21.30
N GLY A 272 2.34 7.30 -21.43
CA GLY A 272 1.67 6.92 -22.67
C GLY A 272 2.06 7.79 -23.87
N ALA A 273 2.35 9.07 -23.66
CA ALA A 273 2.86 9.96 -24.71
C ALA A 273 4.31 9.58 -25.12
N ARG A 274 5.18 9.25 -24.16
CA ARG A 274 6.56 8.81 -24.44
C ARG A 274 6.58 7.47 -25.18
N PHE A 275 5.75 6.51 -24.79
CA PHE A 275 5.66 5.22 -25.46
C PHE A 275 5.21 5.35 -26.93
N ARG A 276 4.27 6.24 -27.26
CA ARG A 276 3.89 6.51 -28.66
C ARG A 276 5.07 7.01 -29.50
N SER A 277 5.86 7.96 -28.97
CA SER A 277 7.04 8.46 -29.68
C SER A 277 8.12 7.39 -29.91
N GLN A 278 8.25 6.44 -28.98
CA GLN A 278 9.15 5.30 -29.15
C GLN A 278 8.63 4.31 -30.20
N GLN A 279 7.32 4.07 -30.25
CA GLN A 279 6.71 3.24 -31.30
C GLN A 279 6.93 3.84 -32.68
N GLU A 280 6.70 5.14 -32.88
CA GLU A 280 6.94 5.79 -34.18
C GLU A 280 8.41 5.67 -34.64
N ASN A 281 9.37 5.79 -33.72
CA ASN A 281 10.80 5.64 -34.05
C ASN A 281 11.17 4.17 -34.34
N ILE A 282 10.61 3.22 -33.59
CA ILE A 282 10.83 1.78 -33.81
C ILE A 282 10.22 1.36 -35.15
N ASP A 283 8.99 1.78 -35.46
CA ASP A 283 8.32 1.50 -36.73
C ASP A 283 9.12 2.11 -37.90
N GLY A 284 9.62 3.34 -37.74
CA GLY A 284 10.51 3.96 -38.72
C GLY A 284 11.88 3.29 -38.88
N ARG A 285 12.36 2.53 -37.88
CA ARG A 285 13.55 1.67 -38.00
C ARG A 285 13.23 0.33 -38.63
N LEU A 286 12.05 -0.24 -38.33
CA LEU A 286 11.56 -1.48 -38.90
C LEU A 286 11.40 -1.34 -40.42
N ALA A 287 10.74 -0.27 -40.87
CA ALA A 287 10.57 0.04 -42.28
C ALA A 287 11.92 0.15 -43.03
N ARG A 288 12.90 0.82 -42.43
CA ARG A 288 14.26 0.92 -43.00
C ARG A 288 14.97 -0.43 -43.09
N MET A 289 14.75 -1.33 -42.12
CA MET A 289 15.32 -2.68 -42.16
C MET A 289 14.63 -3.56 -43.19
N GLU A 290 13.31 -3.42 -43.36
CA GLU A 290 12.55 -4.11 -44.40
C GLU A 290 12.99 -3.69 -45.80
N ASP A 291 13.20 -2.39 -46.03
CA ASP A 291 13.75 -1.87 -47.28
C ASP A 291 15.13 -2.45 -47.57
N ARG A 292 16.02 -2.48 -46.57
CA ARG A 292 17.38 -3.02 -46.74
C ARG A 292 17.35 -4.53 -46.99
N ARG A 293 16.44 -5.26 -46.34
CA ARG A 293 16.24 -6.69 -46.58
C ARG A 293 15.75 -6.96 -48.01
N ALA A 294 14.87 -6.11 -48.54
CA ALA A 294 14.41 -6.23 -49.92
C ALA A 294 15.54 -5.96 -50.93
N GLU A 295 16.43 -5.00 -50.65
CA GLU A 295 17.62 -4.70 -51.46
C GLU A 295 18.60 -5.88 -51.49
N LEU A 296 18.93 -6.42 -50.33
CA LEU A 296 19.80 -7.62 -50.20
C LEU A 296 19.22 -8.82 -50.95
N LYS A 297 17.90 -9.02 -50.90
CA LYS A 297 17.24 -10.11 -51.63
C LYS A 297 17.44 -9.98 -53.15
N ARG A 298 17.33 -8.78 -53.70
CA ARG A 298 17.56 -8.51 -55.13
C ARG A 298 19.01 -8.79 -55.53
N GLU A 299 19.97 -8.44 -54.68
CA GLU A 299 21.39 -8.75 -54.91
C GLU A 299 21.66 -10.26 -54.90
N THR A 300 21.09 -11.00 -53.95
CA THR A 300 21.22 -12.47 -53.92
C THR A 300 20.59 -13.14 -55.15
N GLU A 301 19.45 -12.64 -55.64
CA GLU A 301 18.81 -13.13 -56.87
C GLU A 301 19.61 -12.77 -58.14
N ALA A 302 20.41 -11.69 -58.10
CA ALA A 302 21.31 -11.34 -59.20
C ALA A 302 22.55 -12.25 -59.22
N LEU A 303 23.11 -12.57 -58.05
CA LEU A 303 24.24 -13.51 -57.92
C LEU A 303 23.87 -14.92 -58.40
N GLY A 304 22.69 -15.43 -58.03
CA GLY A 304 22.23 -16.75 -58.50
C GLY A 304 22.16 -16.85 -60.03
N ARG A 305 21.68 -15.79 -60.70
CA ARG A 305 21.64 -15.75 -62.17
C ARG A 305 23.02 -15.84 -62.84
N ILE A 306 24.04 -15.24 -62.23
CA ILE A 306 25.42 -15.31 -62.73
C ILE A 306 26.00 -16.72 -62.53
N GLU A 307 25.66 -17.37 -61.42
CA GLU A 307 26.12 -18.72 -61.11
C GLU A 307 25.53 -19.77 -62.08
N ASP A 308 24.25 -19.63 -62.45
CA ASP A 308 23.61 -20.45 -63.48
C ASP A 308 24.28 -20.29 -64.85
N GLU A 309 24.63 -19.06 -65.23
CA GLU A 309 25.31 -18.79 -66.50
C GLU A 309 26.70 -19.44 -66.56
N LEU A 310 27.42 -19.43 -65.44
CA LEU A 310 28.73 -20.09 -65.28
C LEU A 310 28.66 -21.62 -65.43
N GLN A 311 27.59 -22.27 -64.97
CA GLN A 311 27.44 -23.72 -65.12
C GLN A 311 27.33 -24.14 -66.58
N VAL A 312 26.60 -23.37 -67.40
CA VAL A 312 26.46 -23.65 -68.84
C VAL A 312 27.83 -23.62 -69.53
N TYR A 313 28.69 -22.66 -69.20
CA TYR A 313 30.05 -22.61 -69.75
C TYR A 313 30.92 -23.80 -69.35
N ARG A 314 30.83 -24.26 -68.09
CA ARG A 314 31.63 -25.41 -67.61
C ARG A 314 31.29 -26.71 -68.34
N THR A 315 30.00 -26.96 -68.60
CA THR A 315 29.56 -28.17 -69.32
C THR A 315 30.03 -28.20 -70.77
N LEU A 316 30.09 -27.04 -71.45
CA LEU A 316 30.59 -26.91 -72.81
C LEU A 316 32.10 -27.19 -72.92
N VAL A 317 32.90 -26.73 -71.95
CA VAL A 317 34.34 -26.98 -71.92
C VAL A 317 34.64 -28.46 -71.71
N ALA A 318 33.93 -29.12 -70.79
CA ALA A 318 34.13 -30.54 -70.48
C ALA A 318 33.95 -31.43 -71.72
N ARG A 319 32.91 -31.19 -72.53
CA ARG A 319 32.63 -31.94 -73.78
C ARG A 319 33.75 -31.84 -74.82
N ARG A 320 34.46 -30.70 -74.91
CA ARG A 320 35.54 -30.51 -75.90
C ARG A 320 36.79 -31.32 -75.59
N THR A 321 37.12 -31.48 -74.32
CA THR A 321 38.35 -32.19 -73.88
C THR A 321 38.23 -33.71 -73.90
N GLU A 322 37.03 -34.24 -74.04
CA GLU A 322 36.80 -35.68 -73.84
C GLU A 322 37.30 -36.55 -75.00
N LEU A 323 37.12 -36.11 -76.25
CA LEU A 323 37.66 -36.79 -77.42
C LEU A 323 39.19 -36.85 -77.39
N ALA A 324 39.82 -35.74 -76.98
CA ALA A 324 41.27 -35.65 -76.87
C ALA A 324 41.82 -36.66 -75.85
N ARG A 325 41.17 -36.80 -74.68
CA ARG A 325 41.57 -37.81 -73.68
C ARG A 325 41.43 -39.25 -74.20
N ARG A 326 40.33 -39.57 -74.89
CA ARG A 326 40.09 -40.91 -75.45
C ARG A 326 41.14 -41.31 -76.49
N LEU A 327 41.54 -40.36 -77.36
CA LEU A 327 42.57 -40.62 -78.37
C LEU A 327 43.97 -40.82 -77.77
N VAL A 328 44.30 -40.08 -76.69
CA VAL A 328 45.57 -40.25 -75.97
C VAL A 328 45.63 -41.64 -75.30
N ALA A 329 44.58 -42.04 -74.59
CA ALA A 329 44.51 -43.36 -73.95
C ALA A 329 44.59 -44.51 -74.97
N LEU A 330 43.98 -44.32 -76.15
CA LEU A 330 44.07 -45.28 -77.24
C LEU A 330 45.50 -45.41 -77.78
N ARG A 331 46.18 -44.28 -78.04
CA ARG A 331 47.58 -44.26 -78.49
C ARG A 331 48.50 -44.99 -77.51
N ASP A 332 48.38 -44.67 -76.21
CA ASP A 332 49.25 -45.24 -75.18
C ASP A 332 49.03 -46.75 -74.98
N SER A 333 47.92 -47.29 -75.48
CA SER A 333 47.61 -48.72 -75.40
C SER A 333 48.21 -49.54 -76.55
N VAL A 334 48.55 -48.93 -77.69
CA VAL A 334 49.06 -49.63 -78.89
C VAL A 334 50.52 -50.09 -78.69
N PRO A 335 50.83 -51.40 -78.77
CA PRO A 335 52.20 -51.92 -78.70
C PRO A 335 53.05 -51.58 -79.93
N ASP A 336 54.37 -51.55 -79.76
CA ASP A 336 55.32 -51.26 -80.85
C ASP A 336 55.22 -52.27 -81.99
N GLY A 337 55.04 -51.80 -83.23
CA GLY A 337 54.84 -52.66 -84.40
C GLY A 337 53.38 -52.92 -84.76
N MET A 338 52.44 -52.37 -83.98
CA MET A 338 51.04 -52.20 -84.37
C MET A 338 50.74 -50.75 -84.76
N TRP A 339 49.76 -50.54 -85.64
CA TRP A 339 49.17 -49.24 -85.92
C TRP A 339 47.66 -49.37 -86.12
N LEU A 340 46.94 -48.29 -85.84
CA LEU A 340 45.49 -48.23 -85.99
C LEU A 340 45.14 -47.69 -87.38
N THR A 341 44.17 -48.31 -88.03
CA THR A 341 43.68 -47.89 -89.34
C THR A 341 42.32 -47.21 -89.26
N ALA A 342 41.49 -47.58 -88.28
CA ALA A 342 40.18 -46.96 -88.08
C ALA A 342 39.77 -47.00 -86.60
N VAL A 343 39.09 -45.95 -86.16
CA VAL A 343 38.47 -45.85 -84.83
C VAL A 343 37.07 -45.29 -85.02
N GLU A 344 36.06 -46.12 -84.77
CA GLU A 344 34.65 -45.77 -84.93
C GLU A 344 33.98 -45.64 -83.56
N SER A 345 33.21 -44.56 -83.37
CA SER A 345 32.42 -44.35 -82.17
C SER A 345 31.05 -45.00 -82.31
N LEU A 346 30.76 -46.01 -81.49
CA LEU A 346 29.43 -46.62 -81.40
C LEU A 346 28.60 -45.85 -80.38
N ARG A 347 27.41 -45.42 -80.81
CA ARG A 347 26.48 -44.62 -80.01
C ARG A 347 25.29 -45.47 -79.57
N ASP A 348 24.80 -45.20 -78.37
CA ASP A 348 23.56 -45.73 -77.83
C ASP A 348 22.33 -44.92 -78.32
N GLU A 349 21.11 -45.40 -78.07
CA GLU A 349 19.84 -44.76 -78.49
C GLU A 349 19.70 -43.31 -77.98
N SER A 350 20.41 -42.97 -76.89
CA SER A 350 20.53 -41.62 -76.31
C SER A 350 21.51 -40.70 -77.04
N GLY A 351 22.16 -41.16 -78.11
CA GLY A 351 23.16 -40.41 -78.89
C GLY A 351 24.55 -40.33 -78.25
N SER A 352 24.72 -40.88 -77.04
CA SER A 352 25.98 -40.92 -76.29
C SER A 352 26.92 -42.01 -76.80
N VAL A 353 28.21 -41.70 -76.91
CA VAL A 353 29.24 -42.67 -77.37
C VAL A 353 29.61 -43.60 -76.21
N THR A 354 29.19 -44.86 -76.29
CA THR A 354 29.35 -45.87 -75.23
C THR A 354 30.41 -46.92 -75.53
N ARG A 355 30.74 -47.15 -76.80
CA ARG A 355 31.80 -48.09 -77.21
C ARG A 355 32.66 -47.54 -78.35
N LEU A 356 33.90 -47.99 -78.44
CA LEU A 356 34.79 -47.74 -79.57
C LEU A 356 35.08 -49.04 -80.31
N ARG A 357 34.91 -49.04 -81.63
CA ARG A 357 35.40 -50.10 -82.51
C ARG A 357 36.72 -49.67 -83.12
N ILE A 358 37.76 -50.42 -82.83
CA ILE A 358 39.14 -50.10 -83.17
C ILE A 358 39.65 -51.18 -84.12
N THR A 359 40.08 -50.78 -85.31
CA THR A 359 40.69 -51.66 -86.30
C THR A 359 42.15 -51.28 -86.47
N GLY A 360 43.02 -52.28 -86.42
CA GLY A 360 44.46 -52.09 -86.53
C GLY A 360 45.15 -53.20 -87.30
N ARG A 361 46.43 -52.97 -87.58
CA ARG A 361 47.33 -53.90 -88.25
C ARG A 361 48.65 -53.95 -87.50
N GLY A 362 49.38 -55.05 -87.65
CA GLY A 362 50.74 -55.14 -87.14
C GLY A 362 51.63 -56.01 -88.01
N PHE A 363 52.93 -55.73 -87.99
CA PHE A 363 53.92 -56.52 -88.74
C PHE A 363 54.16 -57.86 -88.04
N LYS A 364 54.06 -58.97 -88.77
CA LYS A 364 54.16 -60.33 -88.21
C LYS A 364 55.50 -60.60 -87.52
N ASP A 365 56.60 -60.05 -88.03
CA ASP A 365 57.94 -60.18 -87.43
C ASP A 365 58.00 -59.52 -86.04
N ARG A 366 57.42 -58.33 -85.90
CA ARG A 366 57.35 -57.57 -84.64
C ARG A 366 56.33 -58.15 -83.67
N LEU A 367 55.19 -58.62 -84.17
CA LEU A 367 54.18 -59.31 -83.37
C LEU A 367 54.72 -60.61 -82.78
N LYS A 368 55.46 -61.42 -83.57
CA LYS A 368 56.13 -62.62 -83.06
C LYS A 368 57.19 -62.31 -82.01
N ALA A 369 57.94 -61.22 -82.18
CA ALA A 369 58.92 -60.77 -81.19
C ALA A 369 58.23 -60.32 -79.88
N LEU A 370 57.07 -59.65 -79.96
CA LEU A 370 56.25 -59.29 -78.80
C LEU A 370 55.65 -60.51 -78.10
N GLU A 371 55.12 -61.48 -78.86
CA GLU A 371 54.58 -62.74 -78.33
C GLU A 371 55.68 -63.56 -77.64
N GLN A 372 56.92 -63.53 -78.14
CA GLN A 372 58.08 -64.19 -77.51
C GLN A 372 58.60 -63.45 -76.28
N ALA A 373 58.54 -62.12 -76.26
CA ALA A 373 58.94 -61.29 -75.11
C ALA A 373 57.88 -61.27 -73.98
N GLY A 374 56.62 -61.59 -74.31
CA GLY A 374 55.46 -61.45 -73.42
C GLY A 374 55.26 -62.55 -72.37
N GLY A 375 55.95 -63.70 -72.49
CA GLY A 375 55.89 -64.80 -71.51
C GLY A 375 54.49 -65.39 -71.28
N SER A 376 54.25 -66.62 -71.78
CA SER A 376 52.97 -67.33 -71.85
C SER A 376 52.12 -67.02 -73.10
N GLN A 377 51.27 -67.97 -73.50
CA GLN A 377 50.60 -68.15 -74.81
C GLN A 377 49.73 -66.98 -75.36
N ALA A 378 49.79 -65.77 -74.79
CA ALA A 378 48.97 -64.65 -75.20
C ALA A 378 49.38 -64.09 -76.57
N THR A 379 48.42 -63.87 -77.48
CA THR A 379 48.71 -63.22 -78.77
C THR A 379 48.94 -61.73 -78.57
N ALA A 380 49.68 -61.10 -79.49
CA ALA A 380 49.96 -59.66 -79.39
C ALA A 380 48.67 -58.80 -79.36
N VAL A 381 47.56 -59.27 -79.95
CA VAL A 381 46.25 -58.61 -79.90
C VAL A 381 45.59 -58.72 -78.52
N GLU A 382 45.82 -59.81 -77.79
CA GLU A 382 45.38 -59.95 -76.39
C GLU A 382 46.16 -59.00 -75.48
N MET A 383 47.45 -58.79 -75.72
CA MET A 383 48.23 -57.77 -75.00
C MET A 383 47.69 -56.35 -75.24
N PHE A 384 47.26 -56.04 -76.47
CA PHE A 384 46.60 -54.76 -76.78
C PHE A 384 45.25 -54.61 -76.05
N ARG A 385 44.43 -55.67 -76.03
CA ARG A 385 43.18 -55.72 -75.26
C ARG A 385 43.42 -55.45 -73.77
N ASP A 386 44.43 -56.11 -73.19
CA ASP A 386 44.69 -55.99 -71.76
C ASP A 386 45.27 -54.62 -71.39
N ARG A 387 46.04 -53.99 -72.29
CA ARG A 387 46.45 -52.57 -72.15
C ARG A 387 45.28 -51.60 -72.24
N LEU A 388 44.29 -51.86 -73.09
CA LEU A 388 43.06 -51.05 -73.14
C LEU A 388 42.28 -51.15 -71.84
N LYS A 389 42.15 -52.36 -71.25
CA LYS A 389 41.50 -52.55 -69.94
C LYS A 389 42.21 -51.82 -68.80
N ALA A 390 43.52 -51.68 -68.87
CA ALA A 390 44.29 -50.97 -67.86
C ALA A 390 44.09 -49.44 -67.86
N GLN A 391 43.44 -48.88 -68.88
CA GLN A 391 43.19 -47.44 -68.99
C GLN A 391 41.87 -47.04 -68.28
N PRO A 392 41.86 -45.98 -67.45
CA PRO A 392 40.69 -45.58 -66.64
C PRO A 392 39.50 -45.03 -67.45
N LEU A 393 39.63 -44.94 -68.77
CA LEU A 393 38.60 -44.45 -69.69
C LEU A 393 37.81 -45.60 -70.36
N PHE A 394 38.29 -46.83 -70.25
CA PHE A 394 37.68 -48.02 -70.86
C PHE A 394 37.19 -48.95 -69.77
N THR A 395 36.07 -49.63 -70.03
CA THR A 395 35.55 -50.68 -69.13
C THR A 395 36.27 -52.00 -69.38
N ASP A 396 36.08 -52.97 -68.48
CA ASP A 396 36.61 -54.34 -68.66
C ASP A 396 36.00 -55.10 -69.86
N GLU A 397 34.96 -54.53 -70.49
CA GLU A 397 34.31 -55.06 -71.69
C GLU A 397 35.11 -54.73 -72.97
N VAL A 398 36.23 -55.41 -73.17
CA VAL A 398 37.00 -55.35 -74.42
C VAL A 398 36.98 -56.71 -75.13
N LYS A 399 36.36 -56.77 -76.32
CA LYS A 399 36.17 -57.98 -77.12
C LYS A 399 36.98 -57.92 -78.41
N ILE A 400 37.71 -58.98 -78.72
CA ILE A 400 38.39 -59.15 -80.02
C ILE A 400 37.35 -59.73 -80.98
N LEU A 401 37.01 -58.99 -82.04
CA LEU A 401 35.99 -59.41 -83.02
C LEU A 401 36.59 -60.27 -84.12
N THR A 402 37.75 -59.87 -84.64
CA THR A 402 38.45 -60.58 -85.71
C THR A 402 39.96 -60.47 -85.50
N GLU A 403 40.68 -61.57 -85.71
CA GLU A 403 42.13 -61.63 -85.79
C GLU A 403 42.49 -62.57 -86.95
N GLY A 404 43.29 -62.09 -87.90
CA GLY A 404 43.65 -62.88 -89.08
C GLY A 404 44.72 -62.21 -89.94
N ASP A 405 45.19 -62.93 -90.95
CA ASP A 405 46.22 -62.43 -91.85
C ASP A 405 45.64 -61.40 -92.83
N ASP A 406 46.40 -60.34 -93.13
CA ASP A 406 45.95 -59.32 -94.07
C ASP A 406 45.82 -59.95 -95.47
N PRO A 407 44.66 -59.82 -96.15
CA PRO A 407 44.42 -60.48 -97.43
C PRO A 407 45.33 -59.99 -98.57
N ARG A 408 45.98 -58.83 -98.43
CA ARG A 408 46.94 -58.31 -99.42
C ARG A 408 48.38 -58.70 -99.11
N PHE A 409 48.71 -58.91 -97.84
CA PHE A 409 50.06 -59.25 -97.37
C PHE A 409 50.02 -60.36 -96.32
N PRO A 410 49.53 -61.57 -96.68
CA PRO A 410 49.25 -62.63 -95.70
C PRO A 410 50.49 -63.09 -94.95
N ASP A 411 51.68 -63.05 -95.58
CA ASP A 411 52.92 -63.50 -94.96
C ASP A 411 53.62 -62.43 -94.10
N GLN A 412 53.18 -61.17 -94.15
CA GLN A 412 53.89 -60.05 -93.52
C GLN A 412 53.07 -59.26 -92.49
N VAL A 413 51.72 -59.24 -92.60
CA VAL A 413 50.87 -58.38 -91.77
C VAL A 413 49.69 -59.17 -91.20
N ARG A 414 49.36 -58.92 -89.93
CA ARG A 414 48.14 -59.41 -89.28
C ARG A 414 47.19 -58.23 -89.05
N GLN A 415 45.91 -58.40 -89.36
CA GLN A 415 44.86 -57.44 -89.10
C GLN A 415 44.01 -57.89 -87.90
N PHE A 416 43.59 -56.93 -87.09
CA PHE A 416 42.71 -57.18 -85.96
C PHE A 416 41.62 -56.12 -85.82
N THR A 417 40.50 -56.50 -85.23
CA THR A 417 39.42 -55.59 -84.83
C THR A 417 39.04 -55.87 -83.38
N VAL A 418 39.03 -54.82 -82.56
CA VAL A 418 38.68 -54.86 -81.13
C VAL A 418 37.56 -53.88 -80.86
N GLU A 419 36.56 -54.29 -80.09
CA GLU A 419 35.51 -53.43 -79.57
C GLU A 419 35.74 -53.22 -78.07
N ALA A 420 35.85 -51.97 -77.63
CA ALA A 420 36.10 -51.58 -76.24
C ALA A 420 34.96 -50.73 -75.69
N GLY A 421 34.43 -51.09 -74.53
CA GLY A 421 33.48 -50.25 -73.80
C GLY A 421 34.13 -49.03 -73.17
N LEU A 422 33.39 -47.92 -73.09
CA LEU A 422 33.83 -46.67 -72.45
C LEU A 422 33.11 -46.47 -71.12
N GLU A 423 33.83 -45.96 -70.12
CA GLU A 423 33.22 -45.51 -68.87
C GLU A 423 32.32 -44.28 -69.12
N PRO A 424 31.15 -44.16 -68.44
CA PRO A 424 30.28 -43.00 -68.58
C PRO A 424 31.04 -41.73 -68.18
N SER A 425 31.01 -40.71 -69.03
CA SER A 425 31.64 -39.42 -68.70
C SER A 425 31.04 -38.88 -67.40
N ALA A 426 31.88 -38.47 -66.45
CA ALA A 426 31.49 -37.86 -65.18
C ALA A 426 30.85 -36.46 -65.31
N GLY A 427 30.17 -36.17 -66.42
CA GLY A 427 29.54 -34.89 -66.74
C GLY A 427 28.04 -34.99 -67.05
N ALA A 428 27.39 -36.12 -66.77
CA ALA A 428 25.95 -36.30 -66.95
C ALA A 428 25.29 -36.80 -65.66
N THR A 429 25.34 -36.00 -64.60
CA THR A 429 24.39 -36.14 -63.49
C THR A 429 23.21 -35.21 -63.79
N PRO A 430 21.96 -35.71 -63.91
CA PRO A 430 20.81 -34.84 -64.05
C PRO A 430 20.60 -34.08 -62.73
N ALA A 431 20.31 -32.78 -62.85
CA ALA A 431 20.05 -31.89 -61.73
C ALA A 431 18.96 -32.47 -60.81
N GLU A 432 19.32 -32.77 -59.56
CA GLU A 432 18.33 -33.00 -58.51
C GLU A 432 17.61 -31.67 -58.23
N GLU A 433 16.31 -31.66 -58.50
CA GLU A 433 15.39 -30.59 -58.15
C GLU A 433 15.40 -30.37 -56.63
N SER A 434 16.07 -29.29 -56.18
CA SER A 434 15.86 -28.74 -54.85
C SER A 434 14.54 -27.96 -54.83
N SER A 435 13.47 -28.58 -54.35
CA SER A 435 12.24 -27.87 -53.98
C SER A 435 12.36 -27.35 -52.54
N ILE A 436 12.34 -26.02 -52.44
CA ILE A 436 12.13 -25.22 -51.22
C ILE A 436 10.67 -25.33 -50.78
#